data_AF-A0A7J8GK31-F1
#
_entry.id   AF-A0A7J8GK31-F1
#
_cell.length_a   1.000
_cell.length_b   1.000
_cell.length_c   1.000
_cell.angle_alpha   90.00
_cell.angle_beta   90.00
_cell.angle_gamma   90.00
#
_symmetry.space_group_name_H-M   'P 1'
#
loop_
_entity.id
_entity.type
_entity.pdbx_description
1 polymer ?
#
loop_
_entity_poly.entity_id
_entity_poly.type
_entity_poly.pdbx_seq_one_letter_code
_entity_poly.pdbx_strand_id
1 'polypeptide(L)'
;MADLLCLILLRASLASLLVQGGSVFINRERANTVMERVRRANSFLEEMKKGNLERECVEETCSYEEAREVFENVEMTNEFWNKYKDGDQCESSPCMNKGMCKDGLGEYTCECMEGFEGKNCELLMLIFSL
;
A
#
# COMPACT_ATOMS: atom_id res chain seq x y z
N MET A 1 39.70 -11.62 56.78
CA MET A 1 39.24 -11.92 55.41
C MET A 1 37.71 -12.02 55.35
N ALA A 2 37.01 -10.97 55.76
CA ALA A 2 35.54 -10.88 55.69
C ALA A 2 35.06 -9.55 55.07
N ASP A 3 35.94 -8.53 54.98
CA ASP A 3 35.58 -7.21 54.43
C ASP A 3 35.59 -7.12 52.90
N LEU A 4 36.44 -7.90 52.22
CA LEU A 4 36.55 -7.82 50.75
C LEU A 4 35.39 -8.54 50.03
N LEU A 5 34.85 -9.61 50.62
CA LEU A 5 33.68 -10.33 50.08
C LEU A 5 32.41 -9.45 50.19
N CYS A 6 32.29 -8.67 51.26
CA CYS A 6 31.17 -7.75 51.48
C CYS A 6 31.18 -6.60 50.44
N LEU A 7 32.35 -6.07 50.10
CA LEU A 7 32.49 -5.01 49.09
C LEU A 7 32.19 -5.49 47.66
N ILE A 8 32.50 -6.74 47.31
CA ILE A 8 32.18 -7.32 45.99
C ILE A 8 30.67 -7.58 45.85
N LEU A 9 30.02 -8.07 46.92
CA LEU A 9 28.56 -8.27 46.94
C LEU A 9 27.76 -6.96 46.94
N LEU A 10 28.29 -5.90 47.58
CA LEU A 10 27.72 -4.53 47.51
C LEU A 10 27.87 -3.89 46.12
N ARG A 11 28.87 -4.28 45.31
CA ARG A 11 28.97 -3.85 43.91
C ARG A 11 28.12 -4.69 42.96
N ALA A 12 27.92 -5.98 43.26
CA ALA A 12 27.01 -6.83 42.49
C ALA A 12 25.55 -6.38 42.62
N SER A 13 25.15 -5.78 43.75
CA SER A 13 23.82 -5.18 43.95
C SER A 13 23.66 -3.76 43.36
N LEU A 14 24.77 -3.09 43.00
CA LEU A 14 24.76 -1.81 42.27
C LEU A 14 24.92 -2.01 40.74
N ALA A 15 25.52 -3.10 40.28
CA ALA A 15 25.65 -3.40 38.85
C ALA A 15 24.31 -3.76 38.19
N SER A 16 23.31 -4.19 38.98
CA SER A 16 21.94 -4.38 38.52
C SER A 16 21.25 -3.06 38.11
N LEU A 17 21.82 -1.89 38.44
CA LEU A 17 21.30 -0.58 38.02
C LEU A 17 21.78 -0.15 36.62
N LEU A 18 22.62 -0.94 35.94
CA LEU A 18 23.10 -0.64 34.58
C LEU A 18 22.73 -1.72 33.56
N VAL A 19 21.65 -2.45 33.79
CA VAL A 19 20.84 -2.98 32.68
C VAL A 19 19.59 -2.12 32.60
N GLN A 20 19.77 -0.85 32.22
CA GLN A 20 18.70 -0.15 31.52
C GLN A 20 18.68 -0.71 30.10
N GLY A 21 18.19 -1.95 29.98
CA GLY A 21 17.55 -2.38 28.75
C GLY A 21 16.47 -1.34 28.49
N GLY A 22 16.64 -0.56 27.43
CA GLY A 22 15.68 0.45 27.01
C GLY A 22 14.37 -0.24 26.64
N SER A 23 13.53 -0.53 27.62
CA SER A 23 12.12 -0.76 27.40
C SER A 23 11.55 0.60 26.98
N VAL A 24 11.38 0.79 25.68
CA VAL A 24 10.64 1.93 25.15
C VAL A 24 9.18 1.71 25.53
N PHE A 25 8.82 2.06 26.77
CA PHE A 25 7.43 2.10 27.21
C PHE A 25 6.77 3.31 26.56
N ILE A 26 6.09 3.06 25.45
CA ILE A 26 5.25 4.06 24.80
C ILE A 26 3.94 4.13 25.60
N ASN A 27 3.58 5.32 26.11
CA ASN A 27 2.30 5.57 26.80
C ASN A 27 1.12 5.29 25.85
N ARG A 28 -0.03 4.79 26.34
CA ARG A 28 -1.28 4.57 25.57
C ARG A 28 -1.60 5.68 24.56
N GLU A 29 -1.47 6.96 24.89
CA GLU A 29 -1.70 8.05 23.92
C GLU A 29 -0.69 8.04 22.77
N ARG A 30 0.59 7.83 23.10
CA ARG A 30 1.69 7.74 22.13
C ARG A 30 1.75 6.37 21.44
N ALA A 31 1.15 5.36 22.06
CA ALA A 31 0.98 4.03 21.53
C ALA A 31 -0.18 4.05 20.55
N ASN A 32 -1.24 4.82 20.79
CA ASN A 32 -2.29 5.09 19.79
C ASN A 32 -1.70 5.81 18.56
N THR A 33 -0.77 6.77 18.74
CA THR A 33 -0.08 7.40 17.59
C THR A 33 0.84 6.46 16.80
N VAL A 34 1.18 5.29 17.34
CA VAL A 34 2.04 4.27 16.69
C VAL A 34 1.26 3.01 16.29
N MET A 35 0.14 2.73 16.98
CA MET A 35 -0.74 1.57 16.83
C MET A 35 -2.05 1.90 16.09
N GLU A 36 -2.16 3.08 15.46
CA GLU A 36 -3.25 3.43 14.54
C GLU A 36 -3.01 2.92 13.11
N ARG A 37 -2.46 1.72 12.95
CA ARG A 37 -2.55 0.99 11.68
C ARG A 37 -3.17 -0.36 11.93
N VAL A 38 -4.49 -0.41 11.84
CA VAL A 38 -5.23 -1.68 11.74
C VAL A 38 -5.05 -2.18 10.31
N ARG A 39 -3.85 -2.67 9.97
CA ARG A 39 -3.61 -3.36 8.70
C ARG A 39 -4.21 -4.74 8.79
N ARG A 40 -5.35 -4.97 8.12
CA ARG A 40 -5.97 -6.29 8.10
C ARG A 40 -5.40 -7.12 6.95
N ALA A 41 -4.65 -8.14 7.36
CA ALA A 41 -4.37 -9.44 6.75
C ALA A 41 -3.63 -9.48 5.40
N ASN A 42 -2.34 -9.85 5.47
CA ASN A 42 -1.78 -11.04 4.82
C ASN A 42 -0.29 -11.21 5.23
N SER A 43 0.06 -12.24 6.01
CA SER A 43 1.45 -12.56 6.44
C SER A 43 2.18 -11.46 7.24
N PHE A 44 2.79 -11.84 8.37
CA PHE A 44 3.63 -10.99 9.23
C PHE A 44 4.70 -10.17 8.49
N LEU A 45 5.08 -10.57 7.25
CA LEU A 45 6.08 -9.87 6.44
C LEU A 45 5.51 -8.77 5.51
N GLU A 46 4.24 -8.82 5.09
CA GLU A 46 3.65 -7.73 4.27
C GLU A 46 3.34 -6.50 5.11
N GLU A 47 3.09 -6.68 6.42
CA GLU A 47 2.77 -5.60 7.36
C GLU A 47 3.90 -4.56 7.49
N MET A 48 5.16 -4.93 7.19
CA MET A 48 6.32 -4.04 7.23
C MET A 48 6.61 -3.30 5.90
N LYS A 49 5.93 -3.63 4.81
CA LYS A 49 6.13 -2.93 3.53
C LYS A 49 5.31 -1.64 3.49
N LYS A 50 5.87 -0.57 2.90
CA LYS A 50 5.09 0.63 2.57
C LYS A 50 3.96 0.21 1.62
N GLY A 51 2.76 0.74 1.84
CA GLY A 51 1.60 0.44 1.01
C GLY A 51 1.94 0.71 -0.47
N ASN A 52 1.59 -0.23 -1.34
CA ASN A 52 1.81 -0.10 -2.78
C ASN A 52 0.47 -0.10 -3.49
N LEU A 53 0.11 1.04 -4.10
CA LEU A 53 -1.15 1.23 -4.81
C LEU A 53 -1.41 0.13 -5.83
N GLU A 54 -0.38 -0.28 -6.57
CA GLU A 54 -0.53 -1.24 -7.67
C GLU A 54 -0.83 -2.64 -7.14
N ARG A 55 -0.14 -3.05 -6.07
CA ARG A 55 -0.39 -4.37 -5.47
C ARG A 55 -1.71 -4.42 -4.71
N GLU A 56 -2.01 -3.39 -3.93
CA GLU A 56 -3.12 -3.43 -2.97
C GLU A 56 -4.46 -3.01 -3.61
N CYS A 57 -4.45 -2.06 -4.55
CA CYS A 57 -5.66 -1.50 -5.15
C CYS A 57 -5.81 -1.78 -6.66
N VAL A 58 -4.80 -2.27 -7.38
CA VAL A 58 -4.91 -2.57 -8.82
C VAL A 58 -4.91 -4.08 -9.08
N GLU A 59 -3.97 -4.80 -8.48
CA GLU A 59 -3.94 -6.28 -8.52
C GLU A 59 -4.99 -6.90 -7.58
N GLU A 60 -5.37 -6.18 -6.52
CA GLU A 60 -6.36 -6.59 -5.52
C GLU A 60 -7.42 -5.50 -5.28
N THR A 61 -8.47 -5.85 -4.53
CA THR A 61 -9.51 -4.90 -4.12
C THR A 61 -9.17 -4.29 -2.77
N CYS A 62 -8.81 -3.00 -2.75
CA CYS A 62 -8.60 -2.25 -1.52
C CYS A 62 -9.84 -1.47 -1.05
N SER A 63 -9.86 -1.18 0.23
CA SER A 63 -10.78 -0.29 0.93
C SER A 63 -10.29 1.17 0.93
N TYR A 64 -11.19 2.11 1.23
CA TYR A 64 -10.84 3.54 1.32
C TYR A 64 -9.72 3.80 2.36
N GLU A 65 -9.71 3.04 3.46
CA GLU A 65 -8.71 3.18 4.51
C GLU A 65 -7.32 2.74 4.04
N GLU A 66 -7.24 1.68 3.24
CA GLU A 66 -5.98 1.20 2.63
C GLU A 66 -5.46 2.20 1.60
N ALA A 67 -6.33 2.71 0.72
CA ALA A 67 -5.96 3.79 -0.21
C ALA A 67 -5.45 5.03 0.55
N ARG A 68 -6.07 5.39 1.69
CA ARG A 68 -5.62 6.49 2.54
C ARG A 68 -4.23 6.24 3.14
N GLU A 69 -3.89 4.99 3.47
CA GLU A 69 -2.54 4.63 3.93
C GLU A 69 -1.48 4.75 2.84
N VAL A 70 -1.86 4.58 1.57
CA VAL A 70 -0.95 4.74 0.42
C VAL A 70 -0.66 6.22 0.13
N PHE A 71 -1.71 7.04 0.07
CA PHE A 71 -1.58 8.45 -0.31
C PHE A 71 -1.19 9.38 0.85
N GLU A 72 -1.47 8.99 2.11
CA GLU A 72 -1.27 9.80 3.33
C GLU A 72 -1.88 11.22 3.24
N ASN A 73 -2.80 11.45 2.29
CA ASN A 73 -3.43 12.73 1.98
C ASN A 73 -4.89 12.50 1.62
N VAL A 74 -5.79 13.19 2.32
CA VAL A 74 -7.24 13.00 2.18
C VAL A 74 -7.76 13.44 0.81
N GLU A 75 -7.25 14.54 0.25
CA GLU A 75 -7.69 15.06 -1.05
C GLU A 75 -7.31 14.10 -2.17
N MET A 76 -6.04 13.68 -2.22
CA MET A 76 -5.58 12.70 -3.20
C MET A 76 -6.30 11.35 -3.05
N THR A 77 -6.55 10.91 -1.81
CA THR A 77 -7.32 9.69 -1.55
C THR A 77 -8.73 9.80 -2.09
N ASN A 78 -9.40 10.95 -1.91
CA ASN A 78 -10.75 11.17 -2.40
C ASN A 78 -10.81 11.22 -3.94
N GLU A 79 -9.83 11.86 -4.58
CA GLU A 79 -9.73 11.90 -6.05
C GLU A 79 -9.52 10.50 -6.63
N PHE A 80 -8.61 9.72 -6.05
CA PHE A 80 -8.42 8.32 -6.40
C PHE A 80 -9.69 7.51 -6.17
N TRP A 81 -10.28 7.59 -4.99
CA TRP A 81 -11.43 6.77 -4.60
C TRP A 81 -12.67 7.07 -5.42
N ASN A 82 -12.88 8.33 -5.81
CA ASN A 82 -14.00 8.71 -6.67
C ASN A 82 -13.94 8.04 -8.03
N LYS A 83 -12.74 7.72 -8.54
CA LYS A 83 -12.54 6.99 -9.79
C LYS A 83 -12.53 5.48 -9.58
N TYR A 84 -11.89 5.02 -8.50
CA TYR A 84 -11.74 3.60 -8.18
C TYR A 84 -13.07 2.89 -7.87
N LYS A 85 -14.05 3.59 -7.28
CA LYS A 85 -15.36 3.01 -6.95
C LYS A 85 -16.29 2.78 -8.14
N ASP A 86 -15.97 3.33 -9.32
CA ASP A 86 -16.87 3.35 -10.48
C ASP A 86 -16.97 2.00 -11.20
N GLY A 87 -16.21 0.98 -10.77
CA GLY A 87 -16.29 -0.40 -11.27
C GLY A 87 -15.48 -0.63 -12.55
N ASP A 88 -15.48 -1.87 -13.07
CA ASP A 88 -14.70 -2.26 -14.25
C ASP A 88 -15.25 -1.57 -15.52
N GLN A 89 -14.48 -0.64 -16.09
CA GLN A 89 -14.90 0.12 -17.26
C GLN A 89 -14.84 -0.72 -18.55
N CYS A 90 -14.23 -1.90 -18.50
CA CYS A 90 -14.26 -2.89 -19.57
C CYS A 90 -15.51 -3.77 -19.55
N GLU A 91 -16.38 -3.71 -18.54
CA GLU A 91 -17.60 -4.52 -18.45
C GLU A 91 -18.52 -4.32 -19.67
N SER A 92 -18.58 -3.08 -20.19
CA SER A 92 -19.35 -2.74 -21.39
C SER A 92 -18.72 -3.21 -22.71
N SER A 93 -17.55 -3.86 -22.66
CA SER A 93 -16.75 -4.26 -23.83
C SER A 93 -16.57 -3.13 -24.84
N PRO A 94 -15.99 -1.98 -24.44
CA PRO A 94 -15.95 -0.78 -25.27
C PRO A 94 -15.02 -0.90 -26.49
N CYS A 95 -14.04 -1.81 -26.47
CA CYS A 95 -13.06 -1.96 -27.55
C CYS A 95 -13.62 -2.75 -28.73
N MET A 96 -13.69 -2.12 -29.89
CA MET A 96 -14.13 -2.72 -31.15
C MET A 96 -13.00 -3.49 -31.84
N ASN A 97 -13.32 -4.18 -32.94
CA ASN A 97 -12.35 -4.81 -33.85
C ASN A 97 -11.33 -5.74 -33.15
N LYS A 98 -11.78 -6.47 -32.13
CA LYS A 98 -10.97 -7.38 -31.30
C LYS A 98 -9.83 -6.69 -30.55
N GLY A 99 -9.96 -5.39 -30.24
CA GLY A 99 -9.06 -4.73 -29.31
C GLY A 99 -9.18 -5.31 -27.90
N MET A 100 -8.06 -5.37 -27.17
CA MET A 100 -8.07 -5.75 -25.75
C MET A 100 -8.42 -4.53 -24.90
N CYS A 101 -9.41 -4.68 -24.02
CA CYS A 101 -9.74 -3.67 -23.04
C CYS A 101 -8.87 -3.83 -21.80
N LYS A 102 -8.27 -2.74 -21.35
CA LYS A 102 -7.57 -2.63 -20.07
C LYS A 102 -8.35 -1.65 -19.20
N ASP A 103 -8.84 -2.16 -18.08
CA ASP A 103 -9.50 -1.35 -17.06
C ASP A 103 -8.48 -0.40 -16.41
N GLY A 104 -8.99 0.71 -15.88
CA GLY A 104 -8.17 1.73 -15.25
C GLY A 104 -8.95 2.49 -14.19
N LEU A 105 -8.39 3.60 -13.73
CA LEU A 105 -9.00 4.39 -12.67
C LEU A 105 -9.97 5.40 -13.27
N GLY A 106 -11.24 4.99 -13.40
CA GLY A 106 -12.30 5.80 -13.99
C GLY A 106 -12.14 6.02 -15.50
N GLU A 107 -11.30 5.23 -16.14
CA GLU A 107 -11.05 5.24 -17.58
C GLU A 107 -10.56 3.87 -18.06
N TYR A 108 -10.92 3.50 -19.28
CA TYR A 108 -10.38 2.31 -19.93
C TYR A 108 -9.40 2.70 -21.04
N THR A 109 -8.50 1.79 -21.36
CA THR A 109 -7.63 1.87 -22.53
C THR A 109 -7.87 0.68 -23.45
N CYS A 110 -8.02 0.92 -24.75
CA CYS A 110 -8.11 -0.14 -25.74
C CYS A 110 -6.75 -0.36 -26.42
N GLU A 111 -6.22 -1.58 -26.34
CA GLU A 111 -5.09 -2.02 -27.14
C GLU A 111 -5.58 -2.56 -28.47
N CYS A 112 -5.43 -1.74 -29.52
CA CYS A 112 -5.94 -2.07 -30.84
C CYS A 112 -5.04 -3.08 -31.57
N MET A 113 -5.68 -3.94 -32.37
CA MET A 113 -4.97 -4.79 -33.31
C MET A 113 -4.34 -3.95 -34.43
N GLU A 114 -3.31 -4.50 -35.07
CA GLU A 114 -2.64 -3.86 -36.20
C GLU A 114 -3.65 -3.49 -37.29
N GLY A 115 -3.55 -2.25 -37.79
CA GLY A 115 -4.50 -1.70 -38.76
C GLY A 115 -5.75 -1.04 -38.16
N PHE A 116 -5.86 -0.92 -36.83
CA PHE A 116 -6.93 -0.18 -36.16
C PHE A 116 -6.41 0.89 -35.20
N GLU A 117 -7.16 1.98 -35.06
CA GLU A 117 -6.92 3.10 -34.14
C GLU A 117 -8.25 3.72 -33.65
N GLY A 118 -8.16 4.80 -32.88
CA GLY A 118 -9.30 5.42 -32.22
C GLY A 118 -9.41 4.98 -30.76
N LYS A 119 -10.24 5.69 -29.98
CA LYS A 119 -10.39 5.42 -28.54
C LYS A 119 -10.92 4.01 -28.28
N ASN A 120 -11.73 3.51 -29.20
CA ASN A 120 -12.42 2.25 -29.13
C ASN A 120 -11.96 1.31 -30.25
N CYS A 121 -10.82 1.56 -30.89
CA CYS A 121 -10.34 0.82 -32.06
C CYS A 121 -11.34 0.81 -33.24
N GLU A 122 -12.15 1.85 -33.37
CA GLU A 122 -13.24 1.96 -34.34
C GLU A 122 -12.78 2.42 -35.73
N LEU A 123 -11.58 3.01 -35.82
CA LEU A 123 -11.01 3.52 -37.07
C LEU A 123 -10.03 2.49 -37.64
N LEU A 124 -10.02 2.34 -38.96
CA LEU A 124 -8.97 1.59 -39.66
C LEU A 124 -7.78 2.52 -39.84
N MET A 125 -6.61 2.16 -39.31
CA MET A 125 -5.34 2.73 -39.77
C MET A 125 -5.16 2.30 -41.22
N LEU A 126 -5.50 3.20 -42.14
CA LEU A 126 -5.08 3.10 -43.52
C LEU A 126 -3.58 3.37 -43.55
N ILE A 127 -2.79 2.33 -43.26
CA ILE A 127 -1.38 2.32 -43.62
C ILE A 127 -1.36 2.34 -45.15
N PHE A 128 -1.42 3.55 -45.72
CA PHE A 128 -0.80 3.81 -47.00
C PHE A 128 0.67 3.48 -46.78
N SER A 129 1.03 2.24 -47.12
CA SER A 129 2.37 1.88 -47.52
C SER A 129 2.75 2.82 -48.66
N LEU A 130 3.29 3.99 -48.31
CA LEU A 130 4.05 4.83 -49.23
C LEU A 130 5.44 4.21 -49.41
#